data_AF-A0A2E4GKP8-F1
#
_entry.id   AF-A0A2E4GKP8-F1
#
_cell.length_a   1.000
_cell.length_b   1.000
_cell.length_c   1.000
_cell.angle_alpha   90.00
_cell.angle_beta   90.00
_cell.angle_gamma   90.00
#
_symmetry.space_group_name_H-M   'P 1'
#
loop_
_entity.id
_entity.type
_entity.pdbx_description
1 polymer ?
#
loop_
_entity_poly.entity_id
_entity_poly.type
_entity_poly.pdbx_seq_one_letter_code
_entity_poly.pdbx_strand_id
1 'polypeptide(L)'
;MPNNGKHKRKRGPRHKKDFQDRAATFTSDDVISKSELEGDDVLSLPDLRTKSITEIQATAEEMGIENISRARRQDITFSILKAHAAEDKRIFGEGVLEILQDGFGFLRSSDTSYIAGPDDVYVSPTQIRKFNLRTGDTVSGSVRPPKDNERYFAMLKVSEINFEDPENVRTKALFENLTPYFPEERLKLEQGSGSVEDLTARIIDLASPIGKGQRGLIVSPPKAGKTILLQNIASSITTNYPDVHLIVLLIDE
;
A
#
# COMPACT_ATOMS: atom_id res chain seq x y z
N MET A 1 14.86 19.87 68.95
CA MET A 1 13.85 20.52 68.08
C MET A 1 14.54 20.88 66.77
N PRO A 2 14.27 20.17 65.65
CA PRO A 2 15.06 20.31 64.44
C PRO A 2 14.62 21.50 63.57
N ASN A 3 15.64 22.12 62.98
CA ASN A 3 15.64 23.32 62.16
C ASN A 3 15.05 23.02 60.76
N ASN A 4 13.88 23.57 60.44
CA ASN A 4 13.17 23.28 59.19
C ASN A 4 13.52 24.33 58.11
N GLY A 5 14.74 24.26 57.58
CA GLY A 5 15.20 25.05 56.45
C GLY A 5 14.55 24.59 55.14
N LYS A 6 13.54 25.33 54.67
CA LYS A 6 12.91 25.11 53.36
C LYS A 6 13.89 25.43 52.22
N HIS A 7 14.63 24.42 51.74
CA HIS A 7 15.33 24.50 50.46
C HIS A 7 14.32 24.48 49.29
N LYS A 8 13.96 25.65 48.76
CA LYS A 8 13.33 25.78 47.45
C LYS A 8 14.33 25.34 46.37
N ARG A 9 14.23 24.09 45.90
CA ARG A 9 14.90 23.64 44.67
C ARG A 9 14.38 24.48 43.50
N LYS A 10 15.22 25.36 42.94
CA LYS A 10 14.96 26.02 41.66
C LYS A 10 14.86 24.93 40.59
N ARG A 11 13.66 24.70 40.06
CA ARG A 11 13.48 23.89 38.85
C ARG A 11 14.16 24.65 37.71
N GLY A 12 15.23 24.10 37.16
CA GLY A 12 15.85 24.61 35.95
C GLY A 12 14.84 24.66 34.79
N PRO A 13 15.12 25.42 33.73
CA PRO A 13 14.21 25.52 32.60
C PRO A 13 13.98 24.10 32.06
N ARG A 14 12.71 23.67 32.03
CA ARG A 14 12.31 22.50 31.25
C ARG A 14 12.72 22.83 29.82
N HIS A 15 13.75 22.15 29.30
CA HIS A 15 14.03 22.16 27.87
C HIS A 15 12.71 21.77 27.20
N LYS A 16 12.03 22.74 26.58
CA LYS A 16 11.07 22.42 25.53
C LYS A 16 11.93 21.69 24.51
N LYS A 17 11.73 20.37 24.38
CA LYS A 17 12.21 19.70 23.18
C LYS A 17 11.42 20.36 22.06
N ASP A 18 12.11 21.19 21.29
CA ASP A 18 11.54 21.78 20.09
C ASP A 18 10.97 20.65 19.26
N PHE A 19 9.65 20.71 19.04
CA PHE A 19 8.90 19.69 18.29
C PHE A 19 9.15 19.81 16.77
N GLN A 20 10.10 20.67 16.37
CA GLN A 20 10.29 21.12 15.00
C GLN A 20 11.40 20.41 14.21
N ASP A 21 12.26 19.59 14.83
CA ASP A 21 13.35 18.90 14.09
C ASP A 21 13.37 17.38 14.33
N ARG A 22 12.43 16.67 13.71
CA ARG A 22 12.65 15.28 13.30
C ARG A 22 12.37 15.17 11.82
N ALA A 23 13.19 15.86 11.02
CA ALA A 23 13.24 15.57 9.60
C ALA A 23 13.51 14.08 9.39
N ALA A 24 12.83 13.50 8.41
CA ALA A 24 13.05 12.15 7.91
C ALA A 24 14.53 11.95 7.51
N THR A 25 15.33 11.34 8.39
CA THR A 25 16.77 11.07 8.21
C THR A 25 16.99 9.63 7.75
N PHE A 26 16.53 9.27 6.55
CA PHE A 26 16.96 8.01 5.95
C PHE A 26 18.22 8.25 5.11
N THR A 27 19.13 7.28 5.09
CA THR A 27 20.36 7.32 4.30
C THR A 27 20.24 6.44 3.06
N SER A 28 21.25 6.45 2.19
CA SER A 28 21.36 5.51 1.07
C SER A 28 21.31 4.05 1.50
N ASP A 29 21.61 3.74 2.77
CA ASP A 29 21.56 2.38 3.28
C ASP A 29 20.13 1.89 3.53
N ASP A 30 19.20 2.81 3.78
CA ASP A 30 17.79 2.53 4.04
C ASP A 30 16.97 2.36 2.74
N VAL A 31 17.53 2.81 1.61
CA VAL A 31 16.90 2.80 0.28
C VAL A 31 17.58 1.77 -0.62
N ILE A 32 16.82 1.18 -1.53
CA ILE A 32 17.32 0.32 -2.60
C ILE A 32 16.75 0.81 -3.93
N SER A 33 17.53 0.77 -5.00
CA SER A 33 17.02 1.20 -6.31
C SER A 33 16.02 0.20 -6.87
N LYS A 34 15.02 0.67 -7.61
CA LYS A 34 14.03 -0.20 -8.28
C LYS A 34 14.70 -1.23 -9.20
N SER A 35 15.71 -0.80 -9.95
CA SER A 35 16.49 -1.66 -10.85
C SER A 35 17.23 -2.80 -10.14
N GLU A 36 17.54 -2.65 -8.85
CA GLU A 36 18.16 -3.70 -8.04
C GLU A 36 17.16 -4.76 -7.55
N LEU A 37 15.87 -4.47 -7.70
CA LEU A 37 14.73 -5.33 -7.39
C LEU A 37 14.03 -5.85 -8.66
N GLU A 38 14.65 -5.64 -9.82
CA GLU A 38 14.19 -6.13 -11.11
C GLU A 38 15.26 -7.09 -11.69
N GLY A 39 14.83 -8.25 -12.21
CA GLY A 39 15.70 -9.24 -12.82
C GLY A 39 15.46 -10.67 -12.35
N ASP A 40 16.11 -11.64 -13.01
CA ASP A 40 15.89 -13.08 -12.81
C ASP A 40 16.27 -13.57 -11.40
N ASP A 41 17.17 -12.86 -10.72
CA ASP A 41 17.63 -13.19 -9.37
C ASP A 41 16.72 -12.63 -8.25
N VAL A 42 15.65 -11.89 -8.60
CA VAL A 42 14.73 -11.30 -7.63
C VAL A 42 13.43 -12.07 -7.61
N LEU A 43 13.03 -12.50 -6.41
CA LEU A 43 11.77 -13.19 -6.22
C LEU A 43 10.71 -12.26 -5.63
N SER A 44 9.59 -12.10 -6.32
CA SER A 44 8.50 -11.20 -5.93
C SER A 44 7.46 -11.92 -5.07
N LEU A 45 7.27 -11.44 -3.84
CA LEU A 45 6.22 -11.93 -2.94
C LEU A 45 4.81 -11.69 -3.53
N PRO A 46 4.47 -10.51 -4.07
CA PRO A 46 3.20 -10.30 -4.78
C PRO A 46 2.95 -11.30 -5.91
N ASP A 47 3.98 -11.63 -6.71
CA ASP A 47 3.82 -12.56 -7.84
C ASP A 47 3.58 -13.99 -7.35
N LEU A 48 4.24 -14.41 -6.28
CA LEU A 48 3.98 -15.71 -5.65
C LEU A 48 2.56 -15.82 -5.09
N ARG A 49 1.93 -14.71 -4.71
CA ARG A 49 0.54 -14.71 -4.23
C ARG A 49 -0.51 -14.87 -5.33
N THR A 50 -0.20 -14.45 -6.55
CA THR A 50 -1.14 -14.55 -7.68
C THR A 50 -1.02 -15.86 -8.44
N LYS A 51 0.13 -16.55 -8.37
CA LYS A 51 0.37 -17.86 -9.00
C LYS A 51 -0.59 -18.95 -8.52
N SER A 52 -0.78 -20.00 -9.32
CA SER A 52 -1.55 -21.16 -8.89
C SER A 52 -0.79 -22.01 -7.86
N ILE A 53 -1.50 -22.82 -7.07
CA ILE A 53 -0.83 -23.73 -6.10
C ILE A 53 0.11 -24.70 -6.80
N THR A 54 -0.24 -25.13 -8.01
CA THR A 54 0.55 -26.03 -8.86
C THR A 54 1.83 -25.36 -9.35
N GLU A 55 1.77 -24.09 -9.74
CA GLU A 55 2.98 -23.33 -10.13
C GLU A 55 3.92 -23.13 -8.95
N ILE A 56 3.39 -22.80 -7.77
CA ILE A 56 4.20 -22.62 -6.56
C ILE A 56 4.87 -23.93 -6.16
N GLN A 57 4.16 -25.05 -6.25
CA GLN A 57 4.72 -26.38 -6.00
C GLN A 57 5.84 -26.71 -6.99
N ALA A 58 5.64 -26.43 -8.28
CA ALA A 58 6.67 -26.63 -9.31
C ALA A 58 7.92 -25.78 -9.03
N THR A 59 7.77 -24.49 -8.71
CA THR A 59 8.90 -23.61 -8.34
C THR A 59 9.64 -24.15 -7.11
N ALA A 60 8.92 -24.67 -6.13
CA ALA A 60 9.55 -25.21 -4.93
C ALA A 60 10.28 -26.54 -5.19
N GLU A 61 9.75 -27.40 -6.06
CA GLU A 61 10.41 -28.63 -6.51
C GLU A 61 11.69 -28.32 -7.31
N GLU A 62 11.66 -27.31 -8.19
CA GLU A 62 12.84 -26.82 -8.93
C GLU A 62 13.94 -26.32 -7.99
N MET A 63 13.58 -25.71 -6.87
CA MET A 63 14.50 -25.26 -5.82
C MET A 63 14.93 -26.40 -4.86
N GLY A 64 14.52 -27.64 -5.11
CA GLY A 64 14.90 -28.80 -4.29
C GLY A 64 14.27 -28.83 -2.89
N ILE A 65 13.14 -28.15 -2.70
CA ILE A 65 12.42 -28.15 -1.42
C ILE A 65 11.54 -29.42 -1.36
N GLU A 66 11.73 -30.24 -0.33
CA GLU A 66 11.01 -31.51 -0.16
C GLU A 66 9.74 -31.38 0.72
N ASN A 67 8.86 -32.38 0.67
CA ASN A 67 7.67 -32.54 1.56
C ASN A 67 6.59 -31.44 1.46
N ILE A 68 6.40 -30.88 0.28
CA ILE A 68 5.53 -29.71 0.06
C ILE A 68 4.06 -30.08 -0.22
N SER A 69 3.80 -31.30 -0.68
CA SER A 69 2.49 -31.69 -1.22
C SER A 69 1.32 -31.59 -0.22
N ARG A 70 1.59 -31.56 1.10
CA ARG A 70 0.59 -31.39 2.17
C ARG A 70 0.68 -30.05 2.91
N ALA A 71 1.64 -29.21 2.55
CA ALA A 71 1.87 -27.93 3.20
C ALA A 71 0.81 -26.91 2.75
N ARG A 72 0.48 -25.95 3.62
CA ARG A 72 -0.41 -24.85 3.22
C ARG A 72 0.33 -23.96 2.25
N ARG A 73 -0.38 -23.33 1.31
CA ARG A 73 0.20 -22.38 0.33
C ARG A 73 1.21 -21.40 0.97
N GLN A 74 0.88 -20.88 2.15
CA GLN A 74 1.76 -19.99 2.91
C GLN A 74 3.09 -20.64 3.30
N ASP A 75 3.06 -21.88 3.82
CA ASP A 75 4.26 -22.61 4.25
C ASP A 75 5.17 -22.91 3.04
N ILE A 76 4.57 -23.19 1.88
CA ILE A 76 5.31 -23.39 0.62
C ILE A 76 5.99 -22.08 0.23
N THR A 77 5.23 -20.99 0.18
CA THR A 77 5.73 -19.65 -0.18
C THR A 77 6.87 -19.24 0.75
N PHE A 78 6.72 -19.49 2.04
CA PHE A 78 7.76 -19.22 3.04
C PHE A 78 9.03 -20.05 2.80
N SER A 79 8.88 -21.33 2.46
CA SER A 79 10.02 -22.21 2.17
C SER A 79 10.77 -21.79 0.91
N ILE A 80 10.07 -21.42 -0.16
CA ILE A 80 10.65 -20.89 -1.41
C ILE A 80 11.45 -19.63 -1.10
N LEU A 81 10.82 -18.65 -0.44
CA LEU A 81 11.47 -17.38 -0.11
C LEU A 81 12.68 -17.58 0.82
N LYS A 82 12.60 -18.52 1.78
CA LYS A 82 13.72 -18.84 2.66
C LYS A 82 14.88 -19.48 1.91
N ALA A 83 14.61 -20.39 0.98
CA ALA A 83 15.64 -20.99 0.12
C ALA A 83 16.29 -19.93 -0.78
N HIS A 84 15.49 -19.04 -1.39
CA HIS A 84 15.97 -17.94 -2.23
C HIS A 84 16.89 -17.00 -1.45
N ALA A 85 16.47 -16.58 -0.25
CA ALA A 85 17.27 -15.72 0.61
C ALA A 85 18.55 -16.39 1.13
N ALA A 86 18.59 -17.73 1.23
CA ALA A 86 19.80 -18.46 1.65
C ALA A 86 20.90 -18.45 0.58
N GLU A 87 20.54 -18.20 -0.68
CA GLU A 87 21.49 -17.98 -1.79
C GLU A 87 21.93 -16.50 -1.91
N ASP A 88 21.71 -15.68 -0.87
CA ASP A 88 21.93 -14.23 -0.86
C ASP A 88 21.16 -13.47 -1.96
N LYS A 89 20.10 -14.07 -2.50
CA LYS A 89 19.23 -13.45 -3.49
C LYS A 89 18.16 -12.59 -2.82
N ARG A 90 17.71 -11.57 -3.55
CA ARG A 90 16.79 -10.54 -3.03
C ARG A 90 15.35 -10.98 -3.19
N ILE A 91 14.53 -10.55 -2.24
CA ILE A 91 13.08 -10.73 -2.28
C ILE A 91 12.44 -9.36 -2.37
N PHE A 92 11.52 -9.20 -3.32
CA PHE A 92 10.71 -8.00 -3.48
C PHE A 92 9.38 -8.17 -2.72
N GLY A 93 8.95 -7.12 -2.03
CA GLY A 93 7.64 -7.04 -1.40
C GLY A 93 6.99 -5.68 -1.60
N GLU A 94 5.68 -5.69 -1.72
CA GLU A 94 4.84 -4.51 -1.91
C GLU A 94 3.53 -4.66 -1.13
N GLY A 95 2.97 -3.55 -0.67
CA GLY A 95 1.60 -3.49 -0.18
C GLY A 95 1.26 -2.12 0.40
N VAL A 96 0.01 -1.97 0.84
CA VAL A 96 -0.49 -0.74 1.45
C VAL A 96 -0.26 -0.80 2.96
N LEU A 97 0.42 0.20 3.50
CA LEU A 97 0.77 0.25 4.91
C LEU A 97 -0.47 0.48 5.79
N GLU A 98 -0.63 -0.36 6.80
CA GLU A 98 -1.50 -0.14 7.95
C GLU A 98 -0.65 -0.01 9.22
N ILE A 99 -0.76 1.13 9.91
CA ILE A 99 -0.03 1.39 11.16
C ILE A 99 -0.95 1.07 12.35
N LEU A 100 -0.48 0.20 13.24
CA LEU A 100 -1.21 -0.18 14.45
C LEU A 100 -0.91 0.77 15.61
N GLN A 101 -1.69 0.64 16.70
CA GLN A 101 -1.62 1.54 17.86
C GLN A 101 -0.23 1.58 18.52
N ASP A 102 0.52 0.48 18.47
CA ASP A 102 1.87 0.36 19.02
C ASP A 102 2.94 1.04 18.13
N GLY A 103 2.54 1.57 16.97
CA GLY A 103 3.38 2.36 16.07
C GLY A 103 4.24 1.56 15.08
N PHE A 104 4.13 0.23 15.08
CA PHE A 104 4.59 -0.61 13.97
C PHE A 104 3.44 -0.82 12.97
N GLY A 105 3.75 -1.34 11.78
CA GLY A 105 2.74 -1.56 10.76
C GLY A 105 2.95 -2.82 9.94
N PHE A 106 1.98 -3.10 9.08
CA PHE A 106 2.00 -4.19 8.12
C PHE A 106 1.65 -3.68 6.73
N LEU A 107 2.33 -4.18 5.71
CA LEU A 107 1.91 -3.99 4.33
C LEU A 107 0.83 -5.01 4.02
N ARG A 108 -0.40 -4.51 3.86
CA ARG A 108 -1.57 -5.28 3.47
C ARG A 108 -1.61 -5.44 1.97
N SER A 109 -2.09 -6.59 1.54
CA SER A 109 -2.11 -6.96 0.13
C SER A 109 -3.46 -6.65 -0.52
N SER A 110 -3.43 -6.24 -1.79
CA SER A 110 -4.66 -5.90 -2.53
C SER A 110 -5.47 -7.12 -2.96
N ASP A 111 -4.81 -8.26 -3.21
CA ASP A 111 -5.42 -9.56 -3.52
C ASP A 111 -6.27 -10.12 -2.37
N THR A 112 -5.91 -9.80 -1.12
CA THR A 112 -6.69 -10.16 0.08
C THR A 112 -7.66 -9.05 0.52
N SER A 113 -7.93 -8.06 -0.33
CA SER A 113 -8.78 -6.90 0.00
C SER A 113 -8.30 -6.13 1.24
N TYR A 114 -6.99 -6.06 1.42
CA TYR A 114 -6.30 -5.41 2.55
C TYR A 114 -6.63 -6.01 3.92
N ILE A 115 -7.07 -7.27 3.95
CA ILE A 115 -7.30 -8.01 5.19
C ILE A 115 -5.98 -8.49 5.76
N ALA A 116 -5.88 -8.55 7.09
CA ALA A 116 -4.72 -9.05 7.79
C ALA A 116 -4.37 -10.49 7.36
N GLY A 117 -3.20 -10.63 6.76
CA GLY A 117 -2.65 -11.88 6.26
C GLY A 117 -1.48 -12.36 7.12
N PRO A 118 -1.26 -13.69 7.19
CA PRO A 118 -0.10 -14.24 7.89
C PRO A 118 1.21 -14.07 7.09
N ASP A 119 1.11 -13.66 5.84
CA ASP A 119 2.19 -13.34 4.90
C ASP A 119 2.44 -11.83 4.75
N ASP A 120 1.75 -10.99 5.53
CA ASP A 120 1.97 -9.54 5.54
C ASP A 120 3.42 -9.17 5.90
N VAL A 121 3.88 -8.05 5.33
CA VAL A 121 5.23 -7.56 5.57
C VAL A 121 5.23 -6.58 6.75
N TYR A 122 5.90 -6.96 7.82
CA TYR A 122 6.15 -6.11 8.98
C TYR A 122 7.03 -4.91 8.62
N VAL A 123 6.60 -3.73 9.06
CA VAL A 123 7.33 -2.46 8.97
C VAL A 123 7.58 -1.92 10.37
N SER A 124 8.86 -1.67 10.68
CA SER A 124 9.24 -1.23 12.02
C SER A 124 8.83 0.23 12.30
N PRO A 125 8.60 0.60 13.58
CA PRO A 125 8.34 1.99 13.96
C PRO A 125 9.47 2.94 13.55
N THR A 126 10.71 2.42 13.48
CA THR A 126 11.87 3.20 13.03
C THR A 126 11.76 3.54 11.55
N GLN A 127 11.41 2.58 10.69
CA GLN A 127 11.20 2.83 9.25
C GLN A 127 10.04 3.78 9.02
N ILE A 128 8.90 3.57 9.70
CA ILE A 128 7.73 4.46 9.63
C ILE A 128 8.13 5.91 9.95
N ARG A 129 8.89 6.12 11.03
CA ARG A 129 9.36 7.46 11.41
C ARG A 129 10.41 8.01 10.44
N LYS A 130 11.36 7.19 9.99
CA LYS A 130 12.44 7.59 9.08
C LYS A 130 11.91 8.09 7.75
N PHE A 131 10.92 7.42 7.17
CA PHE A 131 10.32 7.78 5.88
C PHE A 131 9.05 8.62 6.03
N ASN A 132 8.65 8.99 7.26
CA ASN A 132 7.42 9.73 7.56
C ASN A 132 6.16 9.06 6.96
N LEU A 133 6.12 7.73 7.00
CA LEU A 133 5.03 6.94 6.42
C LEU A 133 3.73 7.09 7.22
N ARG A 134 2.61 6.93 6.52
CA ARG A 134 1.26 6.97 7.06
C ARG A 134 0.47 5.75 6.60
N THR A 135 -0.61 5.46 7.34
CA THR A 135 -1.56 4.44 6.90
C THR A 135 -2.16 4.86 5.56
N GLY A 136 -2.16 3.94 4.60
CA GLY A 136 -2.58 4.20 3.22
C GLY A 136 -1.44 4.41 2.23
N ASP A 137 -0.20 4.59 2.68
CA ASP A 137 0.95 4.65 1.77
C ASP A 137 1.22 3.27 1.15
N THR A 138 1.29 3.19 -0.17
CA THR A 138 1.82 2.01 -0.86
C THR A 138 3.33 2.02 -0.73
N VAL A 139 3.92 0.96 -0.18
CA VAL A 139 5.36 0.85 0.01
C VAL A 139 5.85 -0.41 -0.69
N SER A 140 6.90 -0.27 -1.49
CA SER A 140 7.60 -1.39 -2.12
C SER A 140 9.07 -1.39 -1.71
N GLY A 141 9.70 -2.56 -1.72
CA GLY A 141 11.09 -2.67 -1.31
C GLY A 141 11.60 -4.09 -1.18
N SER A 142 12.83 -4.20 -0.68
CA SER A 142 13.42 -5.49 -0.33
C SER A 142 12.85 -6.00 0.99
N VAL A 143 12.49 -7.27 1.01
CA VAL A 143 11.98 -7.95 2.21
C VAL A 143 12.89 -9.11 2.57
N ARG A 144 12.82 -9.52 3.84
CA ARG A 144 13.51 -10.72 4.33
C ARG A 144 12.53 -11.67 5.01
N PRO A 145 12.80 -12.99 4.99
CA PRO A 145 12.02 -13.93 5.77
C PRO A 145 12.18 -13.68 7.28
N PRO A 146 11.17 -14.06 8.10
CA PRO A 146 11.30 -14.07 9.55
C PRO A 146 12.48 -14.91 10.02
N LYS A 147 13.19 -14.41 11.04
CA LYS A 147 14.14 -15.19 11.84
C LYS A 147 13.40 -16.15 12.78
N ASP A 148 14.13 -17.03 13.48
CA ASP A 148 13.55 -18.09 14.33
C ASP A 148 12.54 -17.59 15.39
N ASN A 149 12.65 -16.32 15.83
CA ASN A 149 11.75 -15.71 16.81
C ASN A 149 10.71 -14.75 16.18
N GLU A 150 10.64 -14.66 14.86
CA GLU A 150 9.74 -13.77 14.12
C GLU A 150 8.69 -14.61 13.37
N ARG A 151 7.53 -14.00 13.10
CA ARG A 151 6.41 -14.68 12.41
C ARG A 151 6.12 -14.15 11.01
N TYR A 152 6.55 -12.92 10.72
CA TYR A 152 6.20 -12.18 9.52
C TYR A 152 7.45 -11.85 8.71
N PHE A 153 7.28 -11.68 7.41
CA PHE A 153 8.29 -11.03 6.58
C PHE A 153 8.56 -9.64 7.11
N ALA A 154 9.79 -9.15 6.98
CA ALA A 154 10.15 -7.81 7.44
C ALA A 154 10.73 -6.98 6.30
N MET A 155 10.32 -5.72 6.21
CA MET A 155 10.90 -4.76 5.31
C MET A 155 12.37 -4.54 5.66
N LEU A 156 13.28 -4.72 4.69
CA LEU A 156 14.72 -4.49 4.86
C LEU A 156 15.09 -3.09 4.38
N LYS A 157 14.83 -2.78 3.11
CA LYS A 157 15.07 -1.48 2.48
C LYS A 157 13.88 -1.06 1.64
N VAL A 158 13.52 0.22 1.68
CA VAL A 158 12.42 0.78 0.89
C VAL A 158 12.92 1.14 -0.51
N SER A 159 12.14 0.83 -1.54
CA SER A 159 12.43 1.19 -2.92
C SER A 159 11.58 2.36 -3.38
N GLU A 160 10.26 2.24 -3.25
CA GLU A 160 9.32 3.27 -3.68
C GLU A 160 8.25 3.48 -2.60
N ILE A 161 7.70 4.69 -2.56
CA ILE A 161 6.55 5.05 -1.73
C ILE A 161 5.55 5.76 -2.63
N ASN A 162 4.32 5.23 -2.70
CA ASN A 162 3.26 5.68 -3.60
C ASN A 162 3.75 5.78 -5.06
N PHE A 163 4.48 4.74 -5.51
CA PHE A 163 5.02 4.61 -6.87
C PHE A 163 6.05 5.67 -7.28
N GLU A 164 6.62 6.39 -6.30
CA GLU A 164 7.65 7.40 -6.51
C GLU A 164 8.89 7.12 -5.64
N ASP A 165 9.99 7.80 -5.97
CA ASP A 165 11.20 7.78 -5.16
C ASP A 165 10.91 8.27 -3.72
N PRO A 166 11.42 7.59 -2.68
CA PRO A 166 11.20 7.97 -1.28
C PRO A 166 11.58 9.42 -0.94
N GLU A 167 12.51 10.03 -1.68
CA GLU A 167 12.89 11.43 -1.48
C GLU A 167 11.73 12.40 -1.82
N ASN A 168 10.87 12.08 -2.79
CA ASN A 168 9.77 12.94 -3.22
C ASN A 168 8.67 13.08 -2.14
N VAL A 169 8.49 12.05 -1.31
CA VAL A 169 7.48 12.06 -0.23
C VAL A 169 7.77 13.15 0.79
N ARG A 170 9.04 13.52 0.99
CA ARG A 170 9.44 14.54 1.98
C ARG A 170 8.81 15.91 1.71
N THR A 171 8.57 16.24 0.44
CA THR A 171 8.03 17.53 0.01
C THR A 171 6.51 17.55 -0.13
N LYS A 172 5.84 16.40 0.01
CA LYS A 172 4.39 16.32 -0.21
C LYS A 172 3.63 17.01 0.92
N ALA A 173 2.66 17.84 0.54
CA ALA A 173 1.71 18.40 1.49
C ALA A 173 0.78 17.28 1.99
N LEU A 174 0.40 17.35 3.27
CA LEU A 174 -0.63 16.48 3.81
C LEU A 174 -1.96 16.76 3.11
N PHE A 175 -2.75 15.70 2.87
CA PHE A 175 -4.05 15.82 2.21
C PHE A 175 -4.97 16.81 2.94
N GLU A 176 -4.94 16.84 4.27
CA GLU A 176 -5.73 17.76 5.10
C GLU A 176 -5.33 19.23 4.97
N ASN A 177 -4.11 19.49 4.49
CA ASN A 177 -3.61 20.85 4.26
C ASN A 177 -3.90 21.35 2.84
N LEU A 178 -4.39 20.49 1.95
CA LEU A 178 -4.76 20.90 0.60
C LEU A 178 -5.99 21.82 0.64
N THR A 179 -6.01 22.81 -0.25
CA THR A 179 -7.16 23.71 -0.36
C THR A 179 -8.28 22.99 -1.11
N PRO A 180 -9.46 22.77 -0.50
CA PRO A 180 -10.57 22.15 -1.20
C PRO A 180 -11.07 23.10 -2.29
N TYR A 181 -11.37 22.53 -3.46
CA TYR A 181 -11.78 23.31 -4.63
C TYR A 181 -12.85 22.56 -5.43
N PHE A 182 -13.64 23.28 -6.22
CA PHE A 182 -14.65 22.66 -7.08
C PHE A 182 -14.01 21.98 -8.30
N PRO A 183 -14.62 20.93 -8.87
CA PRO A 183 -14.10 20.31 -10.07
C PRO A 183 -14.03 21.30 -11.25
N GLU A 184 -12.83 21.57 -11.76
CA GLU A 184 -12.62 22.38 -12.97
C GLU A 184 -12.45 21.50 -14.22
N GLU A 185 -11.89 20.30 -14.05
CA GLU A 185 -11.70 19.34 -15.12
C GLU A 185 -12.87 18.36 -15.18
N ARG A 186 -13.60 18.38 -16.30
CA ARG A 186 -14.70 17.45 -16.56
C ARG A 186 -14.18 16.07 -17.00
N LEU A 187 -14.76 15.02 -16.42
CA LEU A 187 -14.63 13.64 -16.87
C LEU A 187 -15.81 13.30 -17.78
N LYS A 188 -15.61 13.46 -19.09
CA LYS A 188 -16.59 13.11 -20.12
C LYS A 188 -16.70 11.59 -20.22
N LEU A 189 -17.89 11.05 -19.99
CA LEU A 189 -18.12 9.61 -19.97
C LEU A 189 -18.46 9.04 -21.35
N GLU A 190 -19.08 9.82 -22.23
CA GLU A 190 -19.40 9.40 -23.59
C GLU A 190 -18.12 8.92 -24.31
N GLN A 191 -18.14 7.68 -24.79
CA GLN A 191 -17.06 7.07 -25.56
C GLN A 191 -17.16 7.40 -27.06
N GLY A 192 -18.37 7.72 -27.54
CA GLY A 192 -18.60 8.03 -28.96
C GLY A 192 -18.61 6.79 -29.86
N SER A 193 -18.81 5.60 -29.28
CA SER A 193 -18.87 4.33 -30.01
C SER A 193 -20.16 4.15 -30.81
N GLY A 194 -21.20 4.90 -30.46
CA GLY A 194 -22.55 4.75 -31.02
C GLY A 194 -23.27 3.49 -30.53
N SER A 195 -22.72 2.78 -29.55
CA SER A 195 -23.33 1.58 -28.97
C SER A 195 -24.48 1.91 -28.03
N VAL A 196 -25.32 0.92 -27.73
CA VAL A 196 -26.47 1.09 -26.83
C VAL A 196 -26.00 1.33 -25.39
N GLU A 197 -24.87 0.74 -25.01
CA GLU A 197 -24.25 0.90 -23.70
C GLU A 197 -23.80 2.36 -23.47
N ASP A 198 -23.31 3.05 -24.50
CA ASP A 198 -22.86 4.44 -24.44
C ASP A 198 -24.01 5.44 -24.20
N LEU A 199 -25.27 5.02 -24.37
CA LEU A 199 -26.43 5.86 -24.07
C LEU A 199 -26.48 6.28 -22.59
N THR A 200 -26.07 5.39 -21.67
CA THR A 200 -26.06 5.69 -20.23
C THR A 200 -25.06 6.79 -19.91
N ALA A 201 -23.83 6.65 -20.38
CA ALA A 201 -22.77 7.65 -20.24
C ALA A 201 -23.17 9.01 -20.80
N ARG A 202 -23.78 9.03 -22.01
CA ARG A 202 -24.27 10.26 -22.67
C ARG A 202 -25.36 10.96 -21.87
N ILE A 203 -26.29 10.21 -21.28
CA ILE A 203 -27.34 10.78 -20.42
C ILE A 203 -26.72 11.40 -19.17
N ILE A 204 -25.77 10.72 -18.52
CA ILE A 204 -25.06 11.26 -17.34
C ILE A 204 -24.33 12.55 -17.72
N ASP A 205 -23.62 12.55 -18.84
CA ASP A 205 -22.90 13.73 -19.35
C ASP A 205 -23.80 14.95 -19.60
N LEU A 206 -25.08 14.75 -19.91
CA LEU A 206 -26.03 15.83 -20.12
C LEU A 206 -26.76 16.24 -18.83
N ALA A 207 -27.17 15.27 -18.02
CA ALA A 207 -28.02 15.50 -16.86
C ALA A 207 -27.23 15.86 -15.59
N SER A 208 -26.07 15.21 -15.39
CA SER A 208 -25.26 15.32 -14.18
C SER A 208 -23.77 15.08 -14.50
N PRO A 209 -23.09 16.06 -15.12
CA PRO A 209 -21.68 15.93 -15.47
C PRO A 209 -20.80 15.61 -14.26
N ILE A 210 -19.79 14.77 -14.46
CA ILE A 210 -18.82 14.37 -13.44
C ILE A 210 -17.47 15.07 -13.74
N GLY A 211 -16.78 15.53 -12.71
CA GLY A 211 -15.44 16.13 -12.82
C GLY A 211 -14.43 15.53 -11.83
N LYS A 212 -13.15 15.86 -11.99
CA LYS A 212 -12.10 15.46 -11.06
C LYS A 212 -12.31 16.14 -9.70
N GLY A 213 -12.51 15.33 -8.65
CA GLY A 213 -12.90 15.80 -7.32
C GLY A 213 -14.42 15.83 -7.07
N GLN A 214 -15.23 15.32 -8.01
CA GLN A 214 -16.68 15.25 -7.84
C GLN A 214 -17.09 14.33 -6.68
N ARG A 215 -18.00 14.81 -5.84
CA ARG A 215 -18.69 13.98 -4.84
C ARG A 215 -20.13 13.77 -5.29
N GLY A 216 -20.40 12.60 -5.86
CA GLY A 216 -21.72 12.22 -6.38
C GLY A 216 -22.44 11.21 -5.49
N LEU A 217 -23.76 11.15 -5.61
CA LEU A 217 -24.59 10.11 -5.01
C LEU A 217 -25.56 9.58 -6.08
N ILE A 218 -25.57 8.27 -6.27
CA ILE A 218 -26.52 7.59 -7.16
C ILE A 218 -27.63 7.01 -6.30
N VAL A 219 -28.79 7.64 -6.32
CA VAL A 219 -29.97 7.20 -5.57
C VAL A 219 -30.77 6.25 -6.45
N SER A 220 -30.93 5.00 -6.03
CA SER A 220 -31.64 3.97 -6.79
C SER A 220 -32.37 2.98 -5.87
N PRO A 221 -33.62 2.58 -6.16
CA PRO A 221 -34.26 1.48 -5.47
C PRO A 221 -33.61 0.14 -5.83
N PRO A 222 -33.88 -0.95 -5.07
CA PRO A 222 -33.40 -2.28 -5.41
C PRO A 222 -33.79 -2.70 -6.83
N LYS A 223 -32.90 -3.42 -7.52
CA LYS A 223 -33.09 -3.93 -8.89
C LYS A 223 -33.27 -2.85 -9.99
N ALA A 224 -32.92 -1.59 -9.73
CA ALA A 224 -33.00 -0.51 -10.72
C ALA A 224 -31.80 -0.41 -11.68
N GLY A 225 -30.88 -1.39 -11.66
CA GLY A 225 -29.71 -1.39 -12.55
C GLY A 225 -28.50 -0.59 -12.06
N LYS A 226 -28.40 -0.29 -10.75
CA LYS A 226 -27.25 0.41 -10.13
C LYS A 226 -25.91 -0.20 -10.54
N THR A 227 -25.80 -1.53 -10.52
CA THR A 227 -24.57 -2.25 -10.87
C THR A 227 -24.17 -2.03 -12.33
N ILE A 228 -25.13 -2.12 -13.25
CA ILE A 228 -24.88 -1.90 -14.69
C ILE A 228 -24.44 -0.46 -14.94
N LEU A 229 -25.09 0.49 -14.26
CA LEU A 229 -24.72 1.91 -14.35
C LEU A 229 -23.29 2.15 -13.84
N LEU A 230 -22.92 1.57 -12.68
CA LEU A 230 -21.56 1.69 -12.15
C LEU A 230 -20.51 1.03 -13.07
N GLN A 231 -20.81 -0.14 -13.65
CA GLN A 231 -19.95 -0.78 -14.64
C GLN A 231 -19.76 0.09 -15.89
N ASN A 232 -20.83 0.75 -16.35
CA ASN A 232 -20.76 1.67 -17.49
C ASN A 232 -19.86 2.88 -17.17
N ILE A 233 -20.03 3.51 -16.01
CA ILE A 233 -19.13 4.60 -15.56
C ILE A 233 -17.68 4.13 -15.49
N ALA A 234 -17.42 2.97 -14.88
CA ALA A 234 -16.09 2.39 -14.76
C ALA A 234 -15.44 2.12 -16.13
N SER A 235 -16.22 1.59 -17.08
CA SER A 235 -15.76 1.35 -18.45
C SER A 235 -15.45 2.66 -19.17
N SER A 236 -16.35 3.66 -19.08
CA SER A 236 -16.14 4.99 -19.64
C SER A 236 -14.89 5.67 -19.10
N ILE A 237 -14.67 5.63 -17.78
CA ILE A 237 -13.48 6.22 -17.15
C ILE A 237 -12.22 5.52 -17.63
N THR A 238 -12.17 4.19 -17.58
CA THR A 238 -10.97 3.42 -18.00
C THR A 238 -10.62 3.64 -19.48
N THR A 239 -11.63 3.79 -20.35
CA THR A 239 -11.41 4.03 -21.78
C THR A 239 -10.97 5.46 -22.06
N ASN A 240 -11.63 6.46 -21.47
CA ASN A 240 -11.40 7.87 -21.80
C ASN A 240 -10.22 8.48 -21.01
N TYR A 241 -9.92 7.94 -19.84
CA TYR A 241 -8.95 8.48 -18.88
C TYR A 241 -8.04 7.37 -18.32
N PRO A 242 -7.12 6.84 -19.14
CA PRO A 242 -6.20 5.78 -18.70
C PRO A 242 -5.22 6.23 -17.60
N ASP A 243 -5.08 7.55 -17.39
CA ASP A 243 -4.30 8.17 -16.32
C ASP A 243 -5.02 8.17 -14.96
N VAL A 244 -6.34 7.91 -14.93
CA VAL A 244 -7.13 7.91 -13.69
C VAL A 244 -7.03 6.55 -13.01
N HIS A 245 -6.57 6.57 -11.75
CA HIS A 245 -6.64 5.39 -10.88
C HIS A 245 -8.09 5.08 -10.49
N LEU A 246 -8.67 4.03 -11.09
CA LEU A 246 -10.02 3.58 -10.81
C LEU A 246 -10.03 2.53 -9.69
N ILE A 247 -10.81 2.78 -8.64
CA ILE A 247 -11.02 1.84 -7.52
C ILE A 247 -12.51 1.55 -7.40
N VAL A 248 -12.88 0.27 -7.45
CA VAL A 248 -14.25 -0.20 -7.20
C VAL A 248 -14.29 -0.88 -5.84
N LEU A 249 -14.86 -0.20 -4.84
CA LEU A 249 -15.00 -0.72 -3.49
C LEU A 249 -16.39 -1.33 -3.29
N LEU A 250 -16.44 -2.64 -3.11
CA LEU A 250 -17.66 -3.39 -2.79
C LEU A 250 -17.71 -3.64 -1.29
N ILE A 251 -18.83 -3.29 -0.66
CA ILE A 251 -19.04 -3.43 0.79
C ILE A 251 -20.35 -4.16 0.99
N ASP A 252 -20.30 -5.28 1.71
CA ASP A 252 -21.48 -6.10 2.04
C ASP A 252 -22.28 -6.54 0.79
N GLU A 253 -21.57 -6.83 -0.30
CA GLU A 253 -22.09 -7.31 -1.60
C GLU A 253 -21.52 -8.68 -1.94
#